data_AF-A0A2E4G0Q1-F1
#
_entry.id   AF-A0A2E4G0Q1-F1
#
_cell.length_a   1.000
_cell.length_b   1.000
_cell.length_c   1.000
_cell.angle_alpha   90.00
_cell.angle_beta   90.00
_cell.angle_gamma   90.00
#
_symmetry.space_group_name_H-M   'P 1'
#
loop_
_entity.id
_entity.type
_entity.pdbx_description
1 polymer ?
#
loop_
_entity_poly.entity_id
_entity_poly.type
_entity_poly.pdbx_seq_one_letter_code
_entity_poly.pdbx_strand_id
1 'polypeptide(L)'
;MNTSHSTFKQYVDQAQQDQLALMKIYRSEIGLINSLRKQSKILMSKLSNIEEISLSEKDNELIENTISLLSEKMHEFSHKIEQRHSGFSELMESFATAVNGAVDNFGAQKGQLTVLLKLRHELLYIVVLLDKVRSKISSLLLMNNALLAFSEEIAAEKDVYRSNLITINTSMLSAREACNAAIQRIEILQ
;
A
#
# COMPACT_ATOMS: atom_id res chain seq x y z
N MET A 1 35.18 -19.65 -16.26
CA MET A 1 33.71 -19.73 -16.20
C MET A 1 33.28 -19.62 -14.74
N ASN A 2 32.85 -18.44 -14.29
CA ASN A 2 32.37 -18.19 -12.91
C ASN A 2 31.40 -16.99 -12.78
N THR A 3 31.06 -16.33 -13.89
CA THR A 3 30.30 -15.08 -13.93
C THR A 3 28.81 -15.27 -13.63
N SER A 4 28.18 -16.33 -14.14
CA SER A 4 26.75 -16.59 -13.89
C SER A 4 26.43 -16.84 -12.42
N HIS A 5 27.31 -17.50 -11.66
CA HIS A 5 27.11 -17.73 -10.22
C HIS A 5 27.23 -16.43 -9.40
N SER A 6 28.21 -15.58 -9.72
CA SER A 6 28.34 -14.28 -9.05
C SER A 6 27.16 -13.36 -9.35
N THR A 7 26.67 -13.38 -10.60
CA THR A 7 25.52 -12.57 -11.04
C THR A 7 24.20 -13.03 -10.40
N PHE A 8 23.95 -14.35 -10.33
CA PHE A 8 22.79 -14.90 -9.60
C PHE A 8 22.77 -14.41 -8.15
N LYS A 9 23.91 -14.52 -7.45
CA LYS A 9 24.02 -14.12 -6.05
C LYS A 9 23.77 -12.62 -5.86
N GLN A 10 24.32 -11.77 -6.73
CA GLN A 10 24.08 -10.33 -6.69
C GLN A 10 22.58 -9.99 -6.79
N TYR A 11 21.87 -10.65 -7.69
CA TYR A 11 20.42 -10.45 -7.84
C TYR A 11 19.63 -10.92 -6.62
N VAL A 12 20.00 -12.04 -6.02
CA VAL A 12 19.37 -12.51 -4.76
C VAL A 12 19.61 -11.53 -3.63
N ASP A 13 20.86 -11.07 -3.46
CA ASP A 13 21.23 -10.15 -2.38
C ASP A 13 20.48 -8.81 -2.54
N GLN A 14 20.36 -8.30 -3.78
CA GLN A 14 19.56 -7.10 -4.07
C GLN A 14 18.08 -7.31 -3.75
N ALA A 15 17.49 -8.43 -4.16
CA ALA A 15 16.09 -8.73 -3.90
C ALA A 15 15.80 -8.75 -2.39
N GLN A 16 16.69 -9.33 -1.58
CA GLN A 16 16.54 -9.35 -0.13
C GLN A 16 16.64 -7.94 0.49
N GLN A 17 17.55 -7.10 -0.01
CA GLN A 17 17.66 -5.71 0.45
C GLN A 17 16.40 -4.90 0.14
N ASP A 18 15.89 -5.01 -1.09
CA ASP A 18 14.68 -4.32 -1.51
C ASP A 18 13.46 -4.79 -0.71
N GLN A 19 13.36 -6.10 -0.44
CA GLN A 19 12.30 -6.68 0.39
C GLN A 19 12.30 -6.10 1.81
N LEU A 20 13.47 -5.95 2.45
CA LEU A 20 13.59 -5.32 3.75
C LEU A 20 13.20 -3.83 3.73
N ALA A 21 13.56 -3.11 2.67
CA ALA A 21 13.19 -1.71 2.49
C ALA A 21 11.68 -1.54 2.29
N LEU A 22 11.07 -2.33 1.41
CA LEU A 22 9.63 -2.39 1.18
C LEU A 22 8.87 -2.66 2.49
N MET A 23 9.42 -3.53 3.35
CA MET A 23 8.79 -3.85 4.62
C MET A 23 8.80 -2.70 5.63
N LYS A 24 9.84 -1.87 5.61
CA LYS A 24 9.89 -0.65 6.43
C LYS A 24 8.82 0.35 5.97
N ILE A 25 8.70 0.56 4.66
CA ILE A 25 7.68 1.45 4.08
C ILE A 25 6.29 0.97 4.45
N TYR A 26 5.98 -0.31 4.24
CA TYR A 26 4.68 -0.89 4.58
C TYR A 26 4.29 -0.63 6.05
N ARG A 27 5.22 -0.89 6.99
CA ARG A 27 4.94 -0.72 8.42
C ARG A 27 4.63 0.72 8.79
N SER A 28 5.27 1.69 8.12
CA SER A 28 4.96 3.09 8.35
C SER A 28 3.63 3.53 7.73
N GLU A 29 3.29 3.05 6.52
CA GLU A 29 2.08 3.48 5.81
C GLU A 29 0.80 2.88 6.41
N ILE A 30 0.87 1.63 6.87
CA ILE A 30 -0.31 0.95 7.41
C ILE A 30 -0.86 1.65 8.66
N GLY A 31 0.00 2.31 9.45
CA GLY A 31 -0.39 3.08 10.63
C GLY A 31 -1.25 4.30 10.28
N LEU A 32 -0.83 5.06 9.26
CA LEU A 32 -1.55 6.24 8.77
C LEU A 32 -2.92 5.85 8.21
N ILE A 33 -2.95 4.81 7.36
CA ILE A 33 -4.20 4.27 6.78
C ILE A 33 -5.17 3.81 7.87
N ASN A 34 -4.66 3.14 8.91
CA ASN A 34 -5.50 2.69 10.04
C ASN A 34 -6.05 3.87 10.85
N SER A 35 -5.24 4.91 11.09
CA SER A 35 -5.66 6.11 11.80
C SER A 35 -6.79 6.83 11.06
N LEU A 36 -6.62 7.08 9.76
CA LEU A 36 -7.65 7.64 8.90
C LEU A 36 -8.95 6.84 8.95
N ARG A 37 -8.84 5.52 8.79
CA ARG A 37 -10.02 4.64 8.80
C ARG A 37 -10.75 4.66 10.13
N LYS A 38 -10.02 4.81 11.24
CA LYS A 38 -10.63 4.98 12.57
C LYS A 38 -11.43 6.28 12.63
N GLN A 39 -10.88 7.39 12.15
CA GLN A 39 -11.58 8.69 12.16
C GLN A 39 -12.82 8.68 11.25
N SER A 40 -12.70 8.18 10.02
CA SER A 40 -13.86 8.06 9.12
C SER A 40 -14.98 7.21 9.74
N LYS A 41 -14.65 6.10 10.41
CA LYS A 41 -15.65 5.28 11.10
C LYS A 41 -16.34 6.00 12.26
N ILE A 42 -15.59 6.75 13.06
CA ILE A 42 -16.15 7.54 14.16
C ILE A 42 -17.15 8.56 13.61
N LEU A 43 -16.80 9.28 12.55
CA LEU A 43 -17.69 10.26 11.93
C LEU A 43 -18.94 9.59 11.33
N MET A 44 -18.79 8.49 10.59
CA MET A 44 -19.93 7.76 10.02
C MET A 44 -20.89 7.25 11.10
N SER A 45 -20.37 6.72 12.21
CA SER A 45 -21.20 6.25 13.33
C SER A 45 -21.95 7.38 14.01
N LYS A 46 -21.39 8.59 14.05
CA LYS A 46 -22.08 9.77 14.58
C LYS A 46 -23.19 10.21 13.63
N LEU A 47 -22.88 10.30 12.33
CA LEU A 47 -23.86 10.67 11.32
C LEU A 47 -25.03 9.68 11.21
N SER A 48 -24.78 8.37 11.36
CA SER A 48 -25.83 7.36 11.32
C SER A 48 -26.80 7.45 12.50
N ASN A 49 -26.38 8.05 13.62
CA ASN A 49 -27.21 8.20 14.82
C ASN A 49 -28.04 9.49 14.80
N ILE A 50 -27.90 10.32 13.77
CA ILE A 50 -28.72 11.51 13.57
C ILE A 50 -30.02 11.07 12.90
N GLU A 51 -30.98 10.61 13.70
CA GLU A 51 -32.34 10.27 13.23
C GLU A 51 -33.30 11.48 13.31
N GLU A 52 -32.94 12.54 14.05
CA GLU A 52 -33.79 13.72 14.26
C GLU A 52 -33.33 14.94 13.45
N ILE A 53 -34.30 15.65 12.86
CA ILE A 53 -34.13 16.84 12.00
C ILE A 53 -33.50 18.03 12.75
N SER A 54 -33.35 17.97 14.08
CA SER A 54 -32.80 19.03 14.91
C SER A 54 -31.54 18.58 15.64
N LEU A 55 -30.37 18.84 15.03
CA LEU A 55 -29.09 18.68 15.72
C LEU A 55 -28.98 19.66 16.89
N SER A 56 -28.56 19.17 18.06
CA SER A 56 -28.23 20.08 19.16
C SER A 56 -26.94 20.85 18.84
N GLU A 57 -26.73 22.02 19.46
CA GLU A 57 -25.46 22.77 19.32
C GLU A 57 -24.24 21.89 19.65
N LYS A 58 -24.37 20.99 20.63
CA LYS A 58 -23.31 20.03 20.98
C LYS A 58 -23.05 19.01 19.87
N ASP A 59 -24.08 18.56 19.15
CA ASP A 59 -23.91 17.62 18.05
C ASP A 59 -23.21 18.32 16.87
N ASN A 60 -23.59 19.56 16.56
CA ASN A 60 -22.93 20.37 15.53
C ASN A 60 -21.45 20.61 15.87
N GLU A 61 -21.14 21.10 17.07
CA GLU A 61 -19.76 21.35 17.51
C GLU A 61 -18.90 20.08 17.44
N LEU A 62 -19.49 18.93 17.78
CA LEU A 62 -18.78 17.65 17.82
C LEU A 62 -18.61 17.04 16.41
N ILE A 63 -19.54 17.30 15.49
CA ILE A 63 -19.41 17.00 14.05
C ILE A 63 -18.33 17.87 13.42
N GLU A 64 -18.36 19.19 13.63
CA GLU A 64 -17.36 20.14 13.13
C GLU A 64 -15.95 19.77 13.60
N ASN A 65 -15.76 19.53 14.91
CA ASN A 65 -14.49 19.08 15.46
C ASN A 65 -13.99 17.78 14.84
N THR A 66 -14.90 16.85 14.53
CA THR A 66 -14.55 15.57 13.89
C THR A 66 -14.19 15.76 12.41
N ILE A 67 -14.89 16.67 11.70
CA ILE A 67 -14.60 17.06 10.32
C ILE A 67 -13.23 17.72 10.22
N SER A 68 -12.92 18.68 11.10
CA SER A 68 -11.61 19.34 11.14
C SER A 68 -10.49 18.33 11.40
N LEU A 69 -10.67 17.40 12.34
CA LEU A 69 -9.69 16.34 12.60
C LEU A 69 -9.52 15.39 11.41
N LEU A 70 -10.62 15.03 10.73
CA LEU A 70 -10.54 14.21 9.51
C LEU A 70 -9.79 14.94 8.40
N SER A 71 -10.05 16.23 8.20
CA SER A 71 -9.35 17.07 7.22
C SER A 71 -7.85 17.15 7.53
N GLU A 72 -7.47 17.39 8.79
CA GLU A 72 -6.06 17.37 9.22
C GLU A 72 -5.39 16.03 8.91
N LYS A 73 -6.07 14.90 9.19
CA LYS A 73 -5.53 13.57 8.89
C LYS A 73 -5.46 13.26 7.40
N MET A 74 -6.42 13.74 6.61
CA MET A 74 -6.39 13.62 5.15
C MET A 74 -5.21 14.40 4.58
N HIS A 75 -4.97 15.61 5.09
CA HIS A 75 -3.83 16.44 4.71
C HIS A 75 -2.49 15.79 5.11
N GLU A 76 -2.36 15.32 6.36
CA GLU A 76 -1.17 14.59 6.84
C GLU A 76 -0.88 13.36 5.98
N PHE A 77 -1.92 12.61 5.60
CA PHE A 77 -1.78 11.46 4.71
C PHE A 77 -1.33 11.86 3.31
N SER A 78 -2.01 12.82 2.67
CA SER A 78 -1.65 13.28 1.31
C SER A 78 -0.20 13.73 1.24
N HIS A 79 0.27 14.50 2.22
CA HIS A 79 1.65 14.96 2.25
C HIS A 79 2.65 13.80 2.43
N LYS A 80 2.39 12.88 3.36
CA LYS A 80 3.31 11.76 3.64
C LYS A 80 3.33 10.73 2.52
N ILE A 81 2.19 10.49 1.89
CA ILE A 81 2.05 9.42 0.90
C ILE A 81 2.65 9.80 -0.44
N GLU A 82 2.55 11.06 -0.87
CA GLU A 82 3.18 11.55 -2.11
C GLU A 82 4.71 11.36 -2.06
N GLN A 83 5.33 11.70 -0.94
CA GLN A 83 6.79 11.56 -0.77
C GLN A 83 7.28 10.11 -0.75
N ARG A 84 6.41 9.17 -0.37
CA ARG A 84 6.79 7.77 -0.11
C ARG A 84 6.32 6.81 -1.19
N HIS A 85 5.30 7.20 -1.94
CA HIS A 85 4.78 6.46 -3.06
C HIS A 85 5.81 6.29 -4.18
N SER A 86 6.58 7.35 -4.50
CA SER A 86 7.68 7.28 -5.46
C SER A 86 8.71 6.21 -5.03
N GLY A 87 9.21 6.31 -3.79
CA GLY A 87 10.17 5.34 -3.25
C GLY A 87 9.63 3.91 -3.17
N PHE A 88 8.34 3.72 -2.86
CA PHE A 88 7.71 2.41 -2.92
C PHE A 88 7.71 1.83 -4.33
N SER A 89 7.33 2.64 -5.32
CA SER A 89 7.21 2.19 -6.73
C SER A 89 8.59 1.82 -7.29
N GLU A 90 9.59 2.66 -7.04
CA GLU A 90 10.99 2.41 -7.42
C GLU A 90 11.54 1.13 -6.77
N LEU A 91 11.29 0.93 -5.47
CA LEU A 91 11.72 -0.29 -4.77
C LEU A 91 11.01 -1.53 -5.28
N MET A 92 9.72 -1.44 -5.63
CA MET A 92 9.00 -2.58 -6.21
C MET A 92 9.54 -2.95 -7.59
N GLU A 93 9.88 -1.96 -8.42
CA GLU A 93 10.48 -2.18 -9.73
C GLU A 93 11.89 -2.79 -9.61
N SER A 94 12.72 -2.26 -8.70
CA SER A 94 14.03 -2.81 -8.37
C SER A 94 13.92 -4.26 -7.88
N PHE A 95 13.00 -4.53 -6.95
CA PHE A 95 12.78 -5.87 -6.41
C PHE A 95 12.36 -6.86 -7.50
N ALA A 96 11.40 -6.48 -8.35
CA ALA A 96 10.94 -7.31 -9.46
C ALA A 96 12.08 -7.58 -10.47
N THR A 97 12.87 -6.56 -10.79
CA THR A 97 14.06 -6.68 -11.65
C THR A 97 15.08 -7.63 -11.05
N ALA A 98 15.35 -7.52 -9.76
CA ALA A 98 16.30 -8.38 -9.05
C ALA A 98 15.84 -9.84 -9.04
N VAL A 99 14.57 -10.10 -8.73
CA VAL A 99 14.03 -11.46 -8.80
C VAL A 99 14.11 -12.03 -10.22
N ASN A 100 13.70 -11.26 -11.22
CA ASN A 100 13.76 -11.69 -12.61
C ASN A 100 15.20 -11.99 -13.04
N GLY A 101 16.16 -11.14 -12.68
CA GLY A 101 17.58 -11.38 -12.91
C GLY A 101 18.09 -12.64 -12.22
N ALA A 102 17.64 -12.95 -11.00
CA ALA A 102 17.99 -14.20 -10.32
C ALA A 102 17.42 -15.42 -11.06
N VAL A 103 16.19 -15.35 -11.55
CA VAL A 103 15.58 -16.41 -12.38
C VAL A 103 16.35 -16.58 -13.69
N ASP A 104 16.67 -15.50 -14.39
CA ASP A 104 17.39 -15.52 -15.67
C ASP A 104 18.82 -16.07 -15.55
N ASN A 105 19.44 -15.91 -14.39
CA ASN A 105 20.79 -16.40 -14.09
C ASN A 105 20.78 -17.73 -13.32
N PHE A 106 19.63 -18.39 -13.20
CA PHE A 106 19.53 -19.70 -12.59
C PHE A 106 20.29 -20.75 -13.42
N GLY A 107 21.32 -21.35 -12.83
CA GLY A 107 22.18 -22.35 -13.48
C GLY A 107 21.97 -23.78 -12.96
N ALA A 108 20.88 -24.04 -12.24
CA ALA A 108 20.59 -25.32 -11.58
C ALA A 108 21.70 -25.84 -10.65
N GLN A 109 22.50 -24.93 -10.08
CA GLN A 109 23.56 -25.31 -9.15
C GLN A 109 22.98 -25.66 -7.77
N LYS A 110 23.70 -26.48 -7.00
CA LYS A 110 23.25 -26.97 -5.69
C LYS A 110 22.81 -25.80 -4.79
N GLY A 111 21.56 -25.83 -4.35
CA GLY A 111 20.96 -24.84 -3.45
C GLY A 111 20.36 -23.60 -4.11
N GLN A 112 20.59 -23.34 -5.41
CA GLN A 112 20.00 -22.18 -6.10
C GLN A 112 18.47 -22.26 -6.15
N LEU A 113 17.92 -23.45 -6.42
CA LEU A 113 16.47 -23.65 -6.43
C LEU A 113 15.87 -23.34 -5.05
N THR A 114 16.51 -23.82 -3.97
CA THR A 114 16.07 -23.53 -2.60
C THR A 114 16.04 -22.03 -2.30
N VAL A 115 17.01 -21.26 -2.82
CA VAL A 115 17.05 -19.79 -2.68
C VAL A 115 15.91 -19.13 -3.45
N LEU A 116 15.65 -19.56 -4.70
CA LEU A 116 14.51 -19.06 -5.48
C LEU A 116 13.17 -19.38 -4.82
N LEU A 117 13.02 -20.57 -4.22
CA LEU A 117 11.82 -20.94 -3.47
C LEU A 117 11.60 -20.06 -2.22
N LYS A 118 12.68 -19.63 -1.56
CA LYS A 118 12.59 -18.64 -0.47
C LYS A 118 12.13 -17.28 -0.99
N LEU A 119 12.69 -16.79 -2.09
CA LEU A 119 12.24 -15.55 -2.73
C LEU A 119 10.76 -15.64 -3.18
N ARG A 120 10.31 -16.79 -3.69
CA ARG A 120 8.89 -17.04 -3.98
C ARG A 120 8.02 -16.91 -2.75
N HIS A 121 8.44 -17.46 -1.61
CA HIS A 121 7.70 -17.31 -0.36
C HIS A 121 7.59 -15.85 0.09
N GLU A 122 8.67 -15.08 -0.07
CA GLU A 122 8.69 -13.64 0.22
C GLU A 122 7.78 -12.84 -0.71
N LEU A 123 7.76 -13.16 -2.01
CA LEU A 123 6.84 -12.57 -2.99
C LEU A 123 5.37 -12.84 -2.63
N LEU A 124 5.04 -14.07 -2.25
CA LEU A 124 3.70 -14.42 -1.80
C LEU A 124 3.28 -13.60 -0.57
N TYR A 125 4.20 -13.41 0.37
CA TYR A 125 3.95 -12.58 1.53
C TYR A 125 3.71 -11.11 1.14
N ILE A 126 4.51 -10.56 0.23
CA ILE A 126 4.32 -9.19 -0.29
C ILE A 126 2.94 -9.06 -0.96
N VAL A 127 2.53 -10.00 -1.82
CA VAL A 127 1.20 -10.01 -2.46
C VAL A 127 0.08 -9.89 -1.42
N VAL A 128 0.16 -10.66 -0.33
CA VAL A 128 -0.83 -10.59 0.77
C VAL A 128 -0.86 -9.20 1.42
N LEU A 129 0.31 -8.57 1.60
CA LEU A 129 0.39 -7.23 2.18
C LEU A 129 -0.21 -6.16 1.26
N LEU A 130 0.07 -6.24 -0.05
CA LEU A 130 -0.51 -5.36 -1.06
C LEU A 130 -2.04 -5.45 -1.05
N ASP A 131 -2.59 -6.68 -1.06
CA ASP A 131 -4.03 -6.90 -1.02
C ASP A 131 -4.67 -6.35 0.26
N LYS A 132 -4.00 -6.49 1.42
CA LYS A 132 -4.46 -5.89 2.69
C LYS A 132 -4.49 -4.37 2.64
N VAL A 133 -3.49 -3.73 2.04
CA VAL A 133 -3.45 -2.26 1.90
C VAL A 133 -4.53 -1.79 0.95
N ARG A 134 -4.66 -2.42 -0.22
CA ARG A 134 -5.69 -2.11 -1.22
C ARG A 134 -7.09 -2.21 -0.64
N SER A 135 -7.40 -3.29 0.09
CA SER A 135 -8.70 -3.43 0.77
C SER A 135 -9.00 -2.27 1.73
N LYS A 136 -8.00 -1.79 2.48
CA LYS A 136 -8.15 -0.64 3.37
C LYS A 136 -8.35 0.66 2.60
N ILE A 137 -7.62 0.88 1.50
CA ILE A 137 -7.78 2.04 0.62
C ILE A 137 -9.18 2.04 -0.01
N SER A 138 -9.65 0.91 -0.55
CA SER A 138 -11.02 0.81 -1.09
C SER A 138 -12.07 1.11 -0.03
N SER A 139 -11.89 0.61 1.20
CA SER A 139 -12.78 0.95 2.32
C SER A 139 -12.76 2.45 2.63
N LEU A 140 -11.59 3.11 2.59
CA LEU A 140 -11.48 4.56 2.81
C LEU A 140 -12.16 5.36 1.70
N LEU A 141 -11.98 4.96 0.43
CA LEU A 141 -12.66 5.60 -0.71
C LEU A 141 -14.18 5.56 -0.54
N LEU A 142 -14.75 4.40 -0.15
CA LEU A 142 -16.19 4.26 0.08
C LEU A 142 -16.67 5.10 1.27
N MET A 143 -15.99 5.02 2.41
CA MET A 143 -16.35 5.77 3.62
C MET A 143 -16.29 7.27 3.38
N ASN A 144 -15.22 7.74 2.73
CA ASN A 144 -15.03 9.15 2.49
C ASN A 144 -15.99 9.66 1.41
N ASN A 145 -16.32 8.89 0.37
CA ASN A 145 -17.37 9.30 -0.57
C ASN A 145 -18.71 9.57 0.14
N ALA A 146 -19.05 8.77 1.16
CA ALA A 146 -20.25 9.01 1.96
C ALA A 146 -20.12 10.26 2.84
N LEU A 147 -18.99 10.44 3.53
CA LEU A 147 -18.74 11.59 4.42
C LEU A 147 -18.62 12.93 3.67
N LEU A 148 -17.99 12.90 2.50
CA LEU A 148 -17.72 14.07 1.66
C LEU A 148 -18.95 14.54 0.86
N ALA A 149 -20.09 13.90 1.05
CA ALA A 149 -21.39 14.40 0.59
C ALA A 149 -22.02 15.37 1.60
N PHE A 150 -21.48 15.47 2.83
CA PHE A 150 -22.07 16.23 3.94
C PHE A 150 -21.35 17.54 4.29
N SER A 151 -20.18 17.84 3.71
CA SER A 151 -19.45 19.08 4.02
C SER A 151 -18.68 19.60 2.80
N GLU A 152 -18.93 20.86 2.46
CA GLU A 152 -18.18 21.61 1.42
C GLU A 152 -16.78 22.02 1.90
N GLU A 153 -16.54 22.09 3.21
CA GLU A 153 -15.28 22.55 3.82
C GLU A 153 -14.11 21.60 3.58
N ILE A 154 -14.39 20.36 3.17
CA ILE A 154 -13.38 19.34 2.85
C ILE A 154 -13.18 19.22 1.32
N ALA A 155 -13.84 20.05 0.50
CA ALA A 155 -13.90 19.86 -0.95
C ALA A 155 -12.53 20.00 -1.65
N ALA A 156 -11.65 20.89 -1.19
CA ALA A 156 -10.33 21.06 -1.79
C ALA A 156 -9.36 19.91 -1.42
N GLU A 157 -9.31 19.55 -0.14
CA GLU A 157 -8.51 18.43 0.36
C GLU A 157 -9.00 17.08 -0.18
N LYS A 158 -10.30 16.98 -0.49
CA LYS A 158 -10.95 15.79 -1.04
C LYS A 158 -10.36 15.33 -2.36
N ASP A 159 -10.17 16.23 -3.32
CA ASP A 159 -9.77 15.83 -4.66
C ASP A 159 -8.31 15.37 -4.68
N VAL A 160 -7.42 16.08 -3.98
CA VAL A 160 -6.01 15.68 -3.80
C VAL A 160 -5.93 14.35 -3.07
N TYR A 161 -6.63 14.22 -1.94
CA TYR A 161 -6.67 12.98 -1.17
C TYR A 161 -7.20 11.79 -1.97
N ARG A 162 -8.30 11.99 -2.71
CA ARG A 162 -8.91 10.95 -3.55
C ARG A 162 -7.97 10.54 -4.68
N SER A 163 -7.35 11.51 -5.34
CA SER A 163 -6.35 11.27 -6.38
C SER A 163 -5.18 10.43 -5.83
N ASN A 164 -4.68 10.79 -4.65
CA ASN A 164 -3.61 10.06 -3.98
C ASN A 164 -4.01 8.61 -3.64
N LEU A 165 -5.21 8.40 -3.08
CA LEU A 165 -5.73 7.05 -2.82
C LEU A 165 -5.84 6.18 -4.08
N ILE A 166 -6.35 6.76 -5.18
CA ILE A 166 -6.47 6.06 -6.46
C ILE A 166 -5.09 5.69 -6.99
N THR A 167 -4.15 6.65 -6.98
CA THR A 167 -2.78 6.47 -7.45
C THR A 167 -2.09 5.32 -6.72
N ILE A 168 -2.14 5.30 -5.39
CA ILE A 168 -1.56 4.21 -4.59
C ILE A 168 -2.23 2.88 -4.92
N ASN A 169 -3.57 2.85 -5.01
CA ASN A 169 -4.27 1.60 -5.30
C ASN A 169 -3.87 1.01 -6.66
N THR A 170 -3.69 1.86 -7.67
CA THR A 170 -3.18 1.46 -8.98
C THR A 170 -1.75 0.94 -8.90
N SER A 171 -0.84 1.66 -8.24
CA SER A 171 0.56 1.22 -8.12
C SER A 171 0.70 -0.08 -7.34
N MET A 172 -0.11 -0.27 -6.29
CA MET A 172 -0.16 -1.52 -5.53
C MET A 172 -0.70 -2.68 -6.37
N LEU A 173 -1.62 -2.41 -7.31
CA LEU A 173 -2.10 -3.42 -8.26
C LEU A 173 -0.98 -3.82 -9.23
N SER A 174 -0.29 -2.86 -9.83
CA SER A 174 0.85 -3.13 -10.71
C SER A 174 1.97 -3.89 -10.00
N ALA A 175 2.31 -3.50 -8.77
CA ALA A 175 3.26 -4.20 -7.92
C ALA A 175 2.84 -5.66 -7.66
N ARG A 176 1.55 -5.89 -7.41
CA ARG A 176 1.00 -7.25 -7.21
C ARG A 176 1.11 -8.10 -8.47
N GLU A 177 0.81 -7.52 -9.63
CA GLU A 177 0.93 -8.21 -10.92
C GLU A 177 2.38 -8.60 -11.22
N ALA A 178 3.33 -7.69 -10.95
CA ALA A 178 4.75 -7.97 -11.07
C ALA A 178 5.20 -9.12 -10.14
N CYS A 179 4.75 -9.12 -8.88
CA CYS A 179 5.04 -10.23 -7.96
C CYS A 179 4.47 -11.56 -8.46
N ASN A 180 3.22 -11.58 -8.93
CA ASN A 180 2.59 -12.79 -9.46
C ASN A 180 3.31 -13.32 -10.70
N ALA A 181 3.73 -12.44 -11.61
CA ALA A 181 4.52 -12.82 -12.77
C ALA A 181 5.86 -13.45 -12.35
N ALA A 182 6.57 -12.82 -11.40
CA ALA A 182 7.83 -13.36 -10.87
C ALA A 182 7.66 -14.71 -10.18
N ILE A 183 6.57 -14.89 -9.40
CA ILE A 183 6.21 -16.18 -8.78
C ILE A 183 6.03 -17.26 -9.85
N GLN A 184 5.25 -16.98 -10.90
CA GLN A 184 5.03 -17.93 -11.99
C GLN A 184 6.33 -18.34 -12.67
N ARG A 185 7.25 -17.39 -12.89
CA ARG A 185 8.57 -17.69 -13.46
C ARG A 185 9.38 -18.64 -12.57
N ILE A 186 9.34 -18.47 -11.25
CA ILE A 186 10.02 -19.38 -10.31
C ILE A 186 9.35 -20.76 -10.30
N GLU A 187 8.02 -20.83 -10.42
CA GLU A 187 7.27 -22.09 -10.44
C GLU A 187 7.58 -22.95 -11.66
N ILE A 188 7.87 -22.33 -12.82
CA ILE A 188 8.28 -23.05 -14.04
C ILE A 188 9.65 -23.75 -13.88
N LEU A 189 10.49 -23.30 -12.93
CA LEU A 189 11.80 -23.88 -12.67
C LEU A 189 11.76 -25.10 -11.73
N GLN A 190 10.59 -25.44 -11.18
CA GLN A 190 10.36 -26.61 -10.31
C GLN A 190 10.04 -27.85 -11.13
#